data_AF-A0A7K3DSL0-F1
#
_entry.id   AF-A0A7K3DSL0-F1
#
_cell.length_a   1.000
_cell.length_b   1.000
_cell.length_c   1.000
_cell.angle_alpha   90.00
_cell.angle_beta   90.00
_cell.angle_gamma   90.00
#
_symmetry.space_group_name_H-M   'P 1'
#
loop_
_entity.id
_entity.type
_entity.pdbx_description
1 polymer ?
#
loop_
_entity_poly.entity_id
_entity_poly.type
_entity_poly.pdbx_seq_one_letter_code
_entity_poly.pdbx_strand_id
1 'polypeptide(L)'
;LAREALRRATDGGLRPVPAAARPGWFTDDDVVRAVERILWVPVAGRPLVAACGHVTECDLAPDELAAVAGLLNAGRPLLVAELTPPARNLLSVLAGFRAVERL
;
A
#
# COMPACT_ATOMS: atom_id res chain seq x y z
N LEU A 1 -2.85 18.84 5.24
CA LEU A 1 -2.91 18.22 6.59
C LEU A 1 -2.96 16.70 6.52
N ALA A 2 -3.93 16.10 5.82
CA ALA A 2 -4.08 14.64 5.71
C ALA A 2 -2.81 13.88 5.27
N ARG A 3 -2.14 14.35 4.20
CA ARG A 3 -0.88 13.75 3.70
C ARG A 3 0.24 13.72 4.76
N GLU A 4 0.45 14.83 5.46
CA GLU A 4 1.49 14.92 6.51
C GLU A 4 1.13 14.05 7.72
N ALA A 5 -0.15 13.98 8.09
CA ALA A 5 -0.62 13.10 9.15
C ALA A 5 -0.38 11.62 8.81
N LEU A 6 -0.71 11.20 7.57
CA LEU A 6 -0.45 9.85 7.08
C LEU A 6 1.05 9.51 7.05
N ARG A 7 1.87 10.45 6.59
CA ARG A 7 3.34 10.30 6.58
C ARG A 7 3.86 10.02 7.99
N ARG A 8 3.52 10.86 8.97
CA ARG A 8 3.94 10.67 10.37
C ARG A 8 3.39 9.40 11.00
N ALA A 9 2.20 8.98 10.60
CA ALA A 9 1.59 7.75 11.11
C ALA A 9 2.25 6.47 10.57
N THR A 10 3.14 6.57 9.58
CA THR A 10 3.76 5.43 8.89
C THR A 10 5.28 5.51 8.79
N ASP A 11 5.93 6.56 9.29
CA ASP A 11 7.38 6.80 9.11
C ASP A 11 8.29 5.98 10.04
N GLY A 12 7.72 5.22 10.99
CA GLY A 12 8.49 4.43 11.95
C GLY A 12 9.12 5.26 13.08
N GLY A 13 8.71 6.53 13.23
CA GLY A 13 9.12 7.42 14.32
C GLY A 13 10.54 7.95 14.16
N LEU A 14 11.47 7.46 15.00
CA LEU A 14 12.83 7.99 15.08
C LEU A 14 13.79 7.39 14.05
N ARG A 15 13.38 6.31 13.35
CA ARG A 15 14.19 5.73 12.28
C ARG A 15 14.00 6.56 11.00
N PRO A 16 15.06 6.78 10.22
CA PRO A 16 14.91 7.43 8.93
C PRO A 16 14.01 6.58 8.04
N VAL A 17 13.09 7.25 7.35
CA VAL A 17 12.24 6.63 6.33
C VAL A 17 13.14 6.02 5.24
N PRO A 18 13.02 4.71 4.95
CA PRO A 18 13.82 4.10 3.91
C PRO A 18 13.48 4.74 2.56
N ALA A 19 14.49 4.91 1.71
CA ALA A 19 14.27 5.37 0.35
C ALA A 19 13.32 4.41 -0.38
N ALA A 20 12.41 4.99 -1.15
CA ALA A 20 11.53 4.22 -2.02
C ALA A 20 12.39 3.38 -2.99
N ALA A 21 12.04 2.10 -3.10
CA ALA A 21 12.56 1.21 -4.12
C ALA A 21 11.86 1.47 -5.46
N ARG A 22 12.36 0.83 -6.52
CA ARG A 22 11.61 0.75 -7.78
C ARG A 22 10.26 0.05 -7.53
N PRO A 23 9.17 0.51 -8.16
CA PRO A 23 7.91 -0.21 -8.10
C PRO A 23 8.10 -1.70 -8.46
N GLY A 24 7.41 -2.56 -7.73
CA GLY A 24 7.40 -4.00 -8.03
C GLY A 24 6.66 -4.28 -9.33
N TRP A 25 6.94 -5.43 -9.93
CA TRP A 25 6.09 -6.02 -10.95
C TRP A 25 5.51 -7.31 -10.39
N PHE A 26 4.23 -7.58 -10.63
CA PHE A 26 3.54 -8.75 -10.13
C PHE A 26 2.72 -9.39 -11.25
N THR A 27 2.72 -10.71 -11.24
CA THR A 27 1.93 -11.60 -12.10
C THR A 27 0.85 -12.26 -11.26
N ASP A 28 -0.14 -12.87 -11.91
CA ASP A 28 -1.29 -13.49 -11.23
C ASP A 28 -0.88 -14.65 -10.31
N ASP A 29 0.23 -15.32 -10.62
CA ASP A 29 0.78 -16.44 -9.85
C ASP A 29 1.61 -16.00 -8.63
N ASP A 30 1.93 -14.70 -8.51
CA ASP A 30 2.71 -14.21 -7.39
C ASP A 30 1.87 -14.20 -6.11
N VAL A 31 2.50 -14.59 -5.01
CA VAL A 31 1.93 -14.47 -3.66
C VAL A 31 2.64 -13.32 -2.96
N VAL A 32 1.86 -12.43 -2.36
CA VAL A 32 2.38 -11.26 -1.65
C VAL A 32 1.93 -11.23 -0.21
N ARG A 33 2.71 -10.54 0.64
CA ARG A 33 2.35 -10.28 2.03
C ARG A 33 2.72 -8.84 2.38
N ALA A 34 1.85 -8.17 3.13
CA ALA A 34 2.21 -6.89 3.74
C ALA A 34 3.16 -7.12 4.91
N VAL A 35 4.28 -6.40 4.89
CA VAL A 35 5.29 -6.40 5.97
C VAL A 35 5.19 -5.16 6.85
N GLU A 36 4.41 -4.17 6.41
CA GLU A 36 4.23 -2.88 7.08
C GLU A 36 2.75 -2.49 7.05
N ARG A 37 2.36 -1.63 8.00
CA ARG A 37 0.97 -1.17 8.09
C ARG A 37 0.63 -0.24 6.94
N ILE A 38 -0.47 -0.52 6.26
CA ILE A 38 -0.99 0.30 5.16
C ILE A 38 -2.15 1.14 5.70
N LEU A 39 -2.00 2.46 5.61
CA LEU A 39 -3.04 3.41 6.01
C LEU A 39 -3.59 4.12 4.79
N TRP A 40 -4.84 4.57 4.88
CA TRP A 40 -5.43 5.40 3.86
C TRP A 40 -6.45 6.36 4.46
N VAL A 41 -6.72 7.45 3.75
CA VAL A 41 -7.81 8.38 4.08
C VAL A 41 -8.51 8.85 2.81
N PRO A 42 -9.84 9.01 2.84
CA PRO A 42 -10.55 9.62 1.72
C PRO A 42 -10.20 11.11 1.64
N VAL A 43 -9.99 11.61 0.43
CA VAL A 43 -9.88 13.05 0.12
C VAL A 43 -10.71 13.34 -1.13
N ALA A 44 -11.14 14.58 -1.33
CA ALA A 44 -11.93 14.97 -2.50
C ALA A 44 -11.12 14.71 -3.79
N GLY A 45 -11.57 13.76 -4.61
CA GLY A 45 -10.87 13.31 -5.80
C GLY A 45 -10.39 11.87 -5.69
N ARG A 46 -9.19 11.66 -5.12
CA ARG A 46 -8.53 10.35 -5.05
C ARG A 46 -8.03 10.05 -3.65
N PRO A 47 -8.39 8.91 -3.02
CA PRO A 47 -7.88 8.57 -1.69
C PRO A 47 -6.35 8.64 -1.60
N LEU A 48 -5.85 9.02 -0.42
CA LEU A 48 -4.43 8.94 -0.12
C LEU A 48 -4.13 7.62 0.55
N VAL A 49 -3.05 6.95 0.11
CA VAL A 49 -2.53 5.72 0.71
C VAL A 49 -1.11 5.98 1.20
N ALA A 50 -0.77 5.43 2.36
CA ALA A 50 0.54 5.57 2.96
C ALA A 50 1.04 4.28 3.59
N ALA A 51 2.34 4.05 3.45
CA ALA A 51 3.09 3.03 4.16
C ALA A 51 4.57 3.45 4.20
N CYS A 52 5.27 3.07 5.28
CA CYS A 52 6.70 3.36 5.47
C CYS A 52 7.08 4.84 5.27
N GLY A 53 6.21 5.79 5.66
CA GLY A 53 6.46 7.22 5.54
C GLY A 53 6.32 7.77 4.12
N HIS A 54 5.92 6.94 3.15
CA HIS A 54 5.59 7.35 1.79
C HIS A 54 4.09 7.52 1.63
N VAL A 55 3.67 8.48 0.81
CA VAL A 55 2.24 8.77 0.57
C VAL A 55 2.00 8.96 -0.93
N THR A 56 1.00 8.27 -1.47
CA THR A 56 0.55 8.41 -2.86
C THR A 56 -0.95 8.64 -2.94
N GLU A 57 -1.41 9.18 -4.07
CA GLU A 57 -2.81 9.08 -4.45
C GLU A 57 -3.09 7.67 -5.00
N CYS A 58 -4.33 7.22 -4.84
CA CYS A 58 -4.80 5.93 -5.29
C CYS A 58 -6.05 6.10 -6.15
N ASP A 59 -6.10 5.38 -7.27
CA ASP A 59 -7.22 5.43 -8.21
C ASP A 59 -8.39 4.51 -7.83
N LEU A 60 -8.22 3.68 -6.80
CA LEU A 60 -9.27 2.81 -6.30
C LEU A 60 -10.40 3.61 -5.67
N ALA A 61 -11.63 3.16 -5.87
CA ALA A 61 -12.77 3.65 -5.12
C ALA A 61 -12.55 3.39 -3.61
N PRO A 62 -13.07 4.25 -2.71
CA PRO A 62 -12.86 4.09 -1.26
C PRO A 62 -13.23 2.71 -0.71
N ASP A 63 -14.32 2.10 -1.16
CA ASP A 63 -14.76 0.78 -0.70
C ASP A 63 -13.83 -0.34 -1.15
N GLU A 64 -13.35 -0.26 -2.40
CA GLU A 64 -12.37 -1.21 -2.94
C GLU A 64 -11.03 -1.07 -2.23
N LEU A 65 -10.57 0.17 -2.00
CA LEU A 65 -9.37 0.45 -1.22
C LEU A 65 -9.49 -0.05 0.22
N ALA A 66 -10.65 0.14 0.86
CA ALA A 66 -10.92 -0.37 2.20
C ALA A 66 -10.79 -1.90 2.27
N ALA A 67 -11.37 -2.60 1.29
CA ALA A 67 -11.29 -4.06 1.19
C ALA A 67 -9.84 -4.54 0.99
N VAL A 68 -9.12 -3.96 0.03
CA VAL A 68 -7.71 -4.32 -0.26
C VAL A 68 -6.80 -4.02 0.92
N ALA A 69 -6.92 -2.83 1.54
CA ALA A 69 -6.14 -2.48 2.72
C ALA A 69 -6.48 -3.40 3.91
N GLY A 70 -7.73 -3.82 4.05
CA GLY A 70 -8.16 -4.79 5.06
C GLY A 70 -7.49 -6.16 4.85
N LEU A 71 -7.49 -6.67 3.62
CA LEU A 71 -6.83 -7.93 3.27
C LEU A 71 -5.32 -7.88 3.55
N LEU A 72 -4.65 -6.81 3.12
CA LEU A 72 -3.21 -6.67 3.31
C LEU A 72 -2.83 -6.52 4.79
N ASN A 73 -3.56 -5.68 5.54
CA ASN A 73 -3.30 -5.49 6.97
C ASN A 73 -3.70 -6.70 7.83
N ALA A 74 -4.43 -7.68 7.29
CA ALA A 74 -4.64 -8.97 7.96
C ALA A 74 -3.34 -9.80 8.07
N GLY A 75 -2.28 -9.40 7.35
CA GLY A 75 -0.94 -10.00 7.44
C GLY A 75 -0.85 -11.41 6.83
N ARG A 76 -1.89 -11.86 6.13
CA ARG A 76 -1.91 -13.16 5.48
C ARG A 76 -1.33 -13.08 4.07
N PRO A 77 -0.69 -14.16 3.58
CA PRO A 77 -0.38 -14.29 2.16
C PRO A 77 -1.64 -14.08 1.30
N LEU A 78 -1.48 -13.35 0.20
CA LEU A 78 -2.54 -13.02 -0.75
C LEU A 78 -2.05 -13.38 -2.15
N LEU A 79 -2.85 -14.15 -2.89
CA LEU A 79 -2.54 -14.45 -4.29
C LEU A 79 -2.94 -13.25 -5.15
N VAL A 80 -2.04 -12.77 -6.01
CA VAL A 80 -2.28 -11.57 -6.82
C VAL A 80 -3.47 -11.74 -7.77
N ALA A 81 -3.75 -12.97 -8.22
CA ALA A 81 -4.94 -13.30 -9.00
C ALA A 81 -6.27 -12.95 -8.29
N GLU A 82 -6.30 -12.91 -6.95
CA GLU A 82 -7.50 -12.58 -6.16
C GLU A 82 -7.83 -11.08 -6.18
N LEU A 83 -6.92 -10.25 -6.69
CA LEU A 83 -7.09 -8.81 -6.79
C LEU A 83 -7.55 -8.37 -8.18
N THR A 84 -8.38 -7.32 -8.19
CA THR A 84 -8.74 -6.59 -9.41
C THR A 84 -7.49 -5.97 -10.05
N PRO A 85 -7.44 -5.80 -11.39
CA PRO A 85 -6.29 -5.19 -12.05
C PRO A 85 -5.89 -3.81 -11.47
N PRO A 86 -6.81 -2.90 -11.14
CA PRO A 86 -6.46 -1.64 -10.46
C PRO A 86 -5.79 -1.84 -9.10
N ALA A 87 -6.21 -2.84 -8.32
CA ALA A 87 -5.60 -3.13 -7.02
C ALA A 87 -4.17 -3.69 -7.14
N ARG A 88 -3.83 -4.32 -8.27
CA ARG A 88 -2.46 -4.77 -8.55
C ARG A 88 -1.49 -3.60 -8.77
N ASN A 89 -1.95 -2.50 -9.37
CA ASN A 89 -1.13 -1.28 -9.48
C ASN A 89 -0.78 -0.72 -8.10
N LEU A 90 -1.72 -0.79 -7.14
CA LEU A 90 -1.45 -0.41 -5.76
C LEU A 90 -0.36 -1.29 -5.13
N LEU A 91 -0.37 -2.61 -5.36
CA LEU A 91 0.70 -3.49 -4.88
C LEU A 91 2.07 -3.08 -5.41
N SER A 92 2.18 -2.75 -6.69
CA SER A 92 3.44 -2.30 -7.31
C SER A 92 3.99 -1.05 -6.62
N VAL A 93 3.12 -0.09 -6.27
CA VAL A 93 3.50 1.11 -5.52
C VAL A 93 3.92 0.77 -4.08
N LEU A 94 3.15 -0.07 -3.40
CA LEU A 94 3.46 -0.51 -2.03
C LEU A 94 4.77 -1.29 -1.96
N ALA A 95 5.12 -2.06 -2.99
CA ALA A 95 6.42 -2.72 -3.09
C ALA A 95 7.55 -1.70 -3.25
N GLY A 96 7.32 -0.64 -4.02
CA GLY A 96 8.19 0.53 -4.06
C GLY A 96 8.36 1.19 -2.69
N PHE A 97 7.33 1.18 -1.85
CA PHE A 97 7.42 1.68 -0.47
C PHE A 97 8.07 0.68 0.50
N ARG A 98 8.37 -0.54 0.05
CA ARG A 98 8.83 -1.67 0.85
C ARG A 98 7.78 -2.16 1.87
N ALA A 99 6.51 -1.89 1.60
CA ALA A 99 5.41 -2.25 2.47
C ALA A 99 4.83 -3.64 2.20
N VAL A 100 5.13 -4.21 1.02
CA VAL A 100 4.79 -5.58 0.65
C VAL A 100 6.01 -6.30 0.12
N GLU A 101 6.05 -7.61 0.31
CA GLU A 101 7.07 -8.51 -0.24
C GLU A 101 6.41 -9.65 -1.02
N ARG A 102 7.16 -10.20 -1.98
CA ARG A 102 6.81 -11.45 -2.67
C ARG A 102 7.30 -12.64 -1.84
N LEU A 103 6.49 -13.69 -1.77
CA LEU A 103 6.81 -14.95 -1.10
C LEU A 103 7.33 -16.00 -2.06
#